data_AF-A0A351K138-F1
#
_entry.id   AF-A0A351K138-F1
#
_cell.length_a   1.000
_cell.length_b   1.000
_cell.length_c   1.000
_cell.angle_alpha   90.00
_cell.angle_beta   90.00
_cell.angle_gamma   90.00
#
_symmetry.space_group_name_H-M   'P 1'
#
loop_
_entity.id
_entity.type
_entity.pdbx_description
1 polymer ?
#
loop_
_entity_poly.entity_id
_entity_poly.type
_entity_poly.pdbx_seq_one_letter_code
_entity_poly.pdbx_strand_id
1 'polypeptide(L)'
;MVVVREFATSPIVRAVNRVGYMLCAAGVVMLAACGGDDVDVAPTTTAVVVTTVPPVNETTTTVSSTEISKAVFAAMSDGSAEALASVIGVVTPGSPADIAVRHQITVAELRAIAEDEIAAMATTSTMVEVGSTTSTMTAPETTSMVVERCESTNTCTVYDTPVFDNEGGLRSFSVNGVPLEQAVIGPGPLSVVETVQARVVSAYRAPSGVTAVLVSVTAADEALTIFGFAAIHRPLTSADLQPVQTLGSWGADQIAAGQSGETLLVFPDTPLDGDVVLTVVTSSSIDLELELALITP
;
A
#
# COMPACT_ATOMS: atom_id res chain seq x y z
N MET A 1 16.62 63.37 17.96
CA MET A 1 17.96 62.76 17.83
C MET A 1 17.79 61.57 16.91
N VAL A 2 18.17 61.74 15.64
CA VAL A 2 18.07 60.77 14.56
C VAL A 2 19.49 60.34 14.25
N VAL A 3 19.74 59.03 14.21
CA VAL A 3 20.94 58.47 13.58
C VAL A 3 20.48 57.42 12.58
N VAL A 4 20.83 57.69 11.33
CA VAL A 4 20.69 56.84 10.14
C VAL A 4 22.05 56.20 9.86
N ARG A 5 22.06 54.95 9.40
CA ARG A 5 22.97 54.27 8.42
C ARG A 5 23.01 52.76 8.77
N GLU A 6 23.05 51.81 7.86
CA GLU A 6 23.43 51.81 6.45
C GLU A 6 22.80 50.59 5.74
N PHE A 7 22.45 50.76 4.46
CA PHE A 7 22.04 49.68 3.55
C PHE A 7 23.25 48.81 3.16
N ALA A 8 23.03 47.51 3.02
CA ALA A 8 23.79 46.68 2.09
C ALA A 8 22.85 45.67 1.42
N THR A 9 22.41 45.98 0.21
CA THR A 9 21.84 45.05 -0.76
C THR A 9 22.86 44.77 -1.86
N SER A 10 22.96 43.48 -2.25
CA SER A 10 23.45 42.95 -3.55
C SER A 10 24.98 42.89 -3.77
N PRO A 11 25.49 42.27 -4.87
CA PRO A 11 25.15 41.00 -5.55
C PRO A 11 26.42 40.16 -5.87
N ILE A 12 26.30 38.86 -6.16
CA ILE A 12 27.20 38.19 -7.14
C ILE A 12 26.39 37.34 -8.10
N VAL A 13 26.26 37.88 -9.30
CA VAL A 13 25.99 37.19 -10.56
C VAL A 13 27.32 36.62 -11.06
N ARG A 14 27.26 35.43 -11.69
CA ARG A 14 27.90 35.07 -12.99
C ARG A 14 28.78 33.81 -12.99
N ALA A 15 28.23 32.75 -13.58
CA ALA A 15 28.82 31.96 -14.68
C ALA A 15 27.69 31.06 -15.24
N VAL A 16 26.89 31.49 -16.22
CA VAL A 16 27.15 31.37 -17.66
C VAL A 16 28.12 30.25 -18.02
N ASN A 17 27.57 29.09 -18.38
CA ASN A 17 28.11 28.34 -19.50
C ASN A 17 26.97 27.84 -20.39
N ARG A 18 26.70 28.61 -21.46
CA ARG A 18 26.02 28.13 -22.66
C ARG A 18 27.09 27.41 -23.48
N VAL A 19 26.92 26.12 -23.71
CA VAL A 19 27.42 25.47 -24.93
C VAL A 19 26.21 24.83 -25.60
N GLY A 20 25.88 25.35 -26.77
CA GLY A 20 24.87 24.78 -27.65
C GLY A 20 25.49 23.75 -28.58
N TYR A 21 24.72 22.70 -28.85
CA TYR A 21 24.67 21.91 -30.09
C TYR A 21 23.22 21.41 -30.15
N MET A 22 22.32 22.01 -30.93
CA MET A 22 22.13 21.92 -32.38
C MET A 22 21.89 20.49 -32.88
N LEU A 23 20.60 20.24 -33.20
CA LEU A 23 20.04 19.38 -34.27
C LEU A 23 20.59 17.97 -34.47
N CYS A 24 19.68 16.98 -34.36
CA CYS A 24 19.41 16.04 -35.45
C CYS A 24 18.06 15.33 -35.22
N ALA A 25 17.07 15.73 -36.01
CA ALA A 25 15.89 14.94 -36.31
C ALA A 25 16.22 14.06 -37.53
N ALA A 26 16.04 12.76 -37.40
CA ALA A 26 15.93 11.79 -38.50
C ALA A 26 15.04 10.66 -37.97
N GLY A 27 13.89 10.29 -38.54
CA GLY A 27 13.45 10.43 -39.92
C GLY A 27 13.90 9.22 -40.74
N VAL A 28 13.24 8.08 -40.55
CA VAL A 28 13.30 6.89 -41.43
C VAL A 28 11.85 6.41 -41.56
N VAL A 29 11.05 6.93 -42.50
CA VAL A 29 10.97 6.58 -43.93
C VAL A 29 10.75 5.08 -44.17
N MET A 30 9.50 4.77 -44.49
CA MET A 30 9.05 3.55 -45.14
C MET A 30 9.86 3.24 -46.41
N LEU A 31 10.10 1.95 -46.62
CA LEU A 31 10.38 1.39 -47.94
C LEU A 31 9.30 0.36 -48.26
N ALA A 32 8.44 0.72 -49.21
CA ALA A 32 7.67 -0.21 -50.01
C ALA A 32 8.55 -0.79 -51.12
N ALA A 33 8.32 -2.05 -51.53
CA ALA A 33 7.89 -2.41 -52.88
C ALA A 33 8.17 -3.88 -53.26
N CYS A 34 7.14 -4.50 -53.85
CA CYS A 34 7.07 -5.59 -54.85
C CYS A 34 5.96 -6.56 -54.43
N GLY A 35 4.76 -6.55 -55.01
CA GLY A 35 4.40 -6.74 -56.42
C GLY A 35 3.92 -8.20 -56.58
N GLY A 36 2.79 -8.55 -57.19
CA GLY A 36 1.78 -7.84 -57.95
C GLY A 36 0.59 -8.77 -58.26
N ASP A 37 -0.24 -8.30 -59.18
CA ASP A 37 -1.28 -8.94 -59.99
C ASP A 37 -2.62 -9.36 -59.34
N ASP A 38 -3.63 -8.57 -59.73
CA ASP A 38 -5.04 -8.88 -59.75
C ASP A 38 -5.34 -10.18 -60.51
N VAL A 39 -6.04 -11.10 -59.86
CA VAL A 39 -6.83 -12.12 -60.55
C VAL A 39 -8.21 -12.15 -59.92
N ASP A 40 -9.20 -11.64 -60.66
CA ASP A 40 -10.62 -11.85 -60.46
C ASP A 40 -10.92 -13.36 -60.37
N VAL A 41 -11.32 -13.82 -59.18
CA VAL A 41 -11.91 -15.15 -58.99
C VAL A 41 -13.27 -15.00 -58.33
N ALA A 42 -14.29 -15.40 -59.09
CA ALA A 42 -15.70 -15.41 -58.72
C ALA A 42 -15.96 -16.11 -57.36
N PRO A 43 -16.99 -15.69 -56.60
CA PRO A 43 -17.26 -16.27 -55.30
C PRO A 43 -17.82 -17.69 -55.47
N THR A 44 -17.06 -18.68 -55.03
CA THR A 44 -17.54 -20.06 -54.88
C THR A 44 -18.20 -20.17 -53.51
N THR A 45 -19.53 -20.27 -53.48
CA THR A 45 -20.32 -20.51 -52.27
C THR A 45 -20.02 -21.90 -51.71
N THR A 46 -19.11 -21.95 -50.75
CA THR A 46 -18.88 -23.16 -49.93
C THR A 46 -19.66 -22.97 -48.64
N ALA A 47 -20.74 -23.74 -48.45
CA ALA A 47 -21.50 -23.72 -47.21
C ALA A 47 -20.63 -24.28 -46.08
N VAL A 48 -20.12 -23.40 -45.23
CA VAL A 48 -19.49 -23.77 -43.96
C VAL A 48 -20.63 -24.09 -42.98
N VAL A 49 -20.81 -25.37 -42.67
CA VAL A 49 -21.61 -25.80 -41.52
C VAL A 49 -20.84 -25.38 -40.28
N VAL A 50 -21.25 -24.25 -39.68
CA VAL A 50 -20.80 -23.85 -38.36
C VAL A 50 -21.51 -24.74 -37.36
N THR A 51 -20.80 -25.72 -36.82
CA THR A 51 -21.25 -26.44 -35.62
C THR A 51 -21.17 -25.46 -34.46
N THR A 52 -22.27 -24.78 -34.15
CA THR A 52 -22.40 -23.96 -32.95
C THR A 52 -22.38 -24.91 -31.75
N VAL A 53 -21.25 -24.96 -31.04
CA VAL A 53 -21.21 -25.48 -29.68
C VAL A 53 -22.16 -24.60 -28.87
N PRO A 54 -23.15 -25.15 -28.14
CA PRO A 54 -24.00 -24.34 -27.30
C PRO A 54 -23.11 -23.57 -26.32
N PRO A 55 -23.44 -22.30 -26.01
CA PRO A 55 -22.66 -21.53 -25.05
C PRO A 55 -22.56 -22.34 -23.76
N VAL A 56 -21.34 -22.46 -23.23
CA VAL A 56 -21.11 -22.94 -21.87
C VAL A 56 -22.05 -22.11 -21.00
N ASN A 57 -22.98 -22.79 -20.34
CA ASN A 57 -23.92 -22.14 -19.44
C ASN A 57 -23.09 -21.69 -18.24
N GLU A 58 -22.51 -20.49 -18.33
CA GLU A 58 -21.85 -19.85 -17.20
C GLU A 58 -22.91 -19.71 -16.13
N THR A 59 -22.83 -20.61 -15.14
CA THR A 59 -23.70 -20.53 -13.98
C THR A 59 -23.20 -19.33 -13.22
N THR A 60 -23.79 -18.16 -13.48
CA THR A 60 -23.50 -16.94 -12.73
C THR A 60 -24.10 -17.15 -11.35
N THR A 61 -23.30 -17.72 -10.43
CA THR A 61 -23.68 -17.81 -9.03
C THR A 61 -23.67 -16.39 -8.49
N THR A 62 -24.84 -15.77 -8.40
CA THR A 62 -25.01 -14.47 -7.77
C THR A 62 -24.80 -14.64 -6.26
N VAL A 63 -23.60 -14.30 -5.77
CA VAL A 63 -23.30 -14.25 -4.33
C VAL A 63 -24.00 -13.01 -3.76
N SER A 64 -24.65 -13.16 -2.61
CA SER A 64 -25.32 -12.02 -1.98
C SER A 64 -24.30 -11.06 -1.34
N SER A 65 -24.60 -9.76 -1.33
CA SER A 65 -23.76 -8.75 -0.66
C SER A 65 -23.52 -9.07 0.82
N THR A 66 -24.51 -9.67 1.49
CA THR A 66 -24.39 -10.08 2.89
C THR A 66 -23.36 -11.19 3.09
N GLU A 67 -23.26 -12.15 2.17
CA GLU A 67 -22.26 -13.22 2.23
C GLU A 67 -20.85 -12.67 2.00
N ILE A 68 -20.68 -11.74 1.06
CA ILE A 68 -19.41 -11.05 0.81
C ILE A 68 -18.95 -10.30 2.07
N SER A 69 -19.83 -9.50 2.68
CA SER A 69 -19.50 -8.81 3.94
C SER A 69 -19.06 -9.77 5.02
N LYS A 70 -19.80 -10.86 5.26
CA LYS A 70 -19.45 -11.84 6.28
C LYS A 70 -18.09 -12.47 6.03
N ALA A 71 -17.79 -12.85 4.79
CA ALA A 71 -16.51 -13.45 4.44
C ALA A 71 -15.34 -12.48 4.65
N VAL A 72 -15.47 -11.22 4.19
CA VAL A 72 -14.43 -10.20 4.35
C VAL A 72 -14.18 -9.89 5.82
N PHE A 73 -15.25 -9.65 6.60
CA PHE A 73 -15.09 -9.33 8.02
C PHE A 73 -14.50 -10.51 8.80
N ALA A 74 -14.93 -11.75 8.50
CA ALA A 74 -14.35 -12.95 9.09
C ALA A 74 -12.85 -13.07 8.81
N ALA A 75 -12.44 -12.80 7.56
CA ALA A 75 -11.03 -12.78 7.19
C ALA A 75 -10.24 -11.68 7.93
N MET A 76 -10.81 -10.47 8.04
CA MET A 76 -10.20 -9.36 8.79
C MET A 76 -10.10 -9.66 10.29
N SER A 77 -11.07 -10.37 10.85
CA SER A 77 -11.08 -10.78 12.25
C SER A 77 -10.06 -11.87 12.54
N ASP A 78 -10.00 -12.88 11.67
CA ASP A 78 -9.02 -13.96 11.73
C ASP A 78 -7.59 -13.41 11.64
N GLY A 79 -7.36 -12.52 10.67
CA GLY A 79 -6.10 -11.79 10.52
C GLY A 79 -4.94 -12.64 9.99
N SER A 80 -5.17 -13.90 9.61
CA SER A 80 -4.17 -14.70 8.90
C SER A 80 -4.03 -14.25 7.45
N ALA A 81 -2.82 -14.41 6.89
CA ALA A 81 -2.57 -14.12 5.48
C ALA A 81 -3.45 -14.99 4.57
N GLU A 82 -3.71 -16.24 4.94
CA GLU A 82 -4.54 -17.17 4.17
C GLU A 82 -6.01 -16.72 4.12
N ALA A 83 -6.60 -16.36 5.27
CA ALA A 83 -7.98 -15.91 5.32
C ALA A 83 -8.15 -14.60 4.54
N LEU A 84 -7.24 -13.66 4.70
CA LEU A 84 -7.26 -12.37 4.00
C LEU A 84 -7.04 -12.53 2.49
N ALA A 85 -6.15 -13.42 2.05
CA ALA A 85 -5.93 -13.70 0.64
C ALA A 85 -7.18 -14.26 -0.05
N SER A 86 -8.01 -15.02 0.68
CA SER A 86 -9.26 -15.58 0.14
C SER A 86 -10.31 -14.53 -0.22
N VAL A 87 -10.19 -13.31 0.31
CA VAL A 87 -11.18 -12.23 0.12
C VAL A 87 -10.71 -11.07 -0.77
N ILE A 88 -9.47 -11.10 -1.28
CA ILE A 88 -8.96 -10.11 -2.25
C ILE A 88 -9.86 -10.04 -3.50
N GLY A 89 -10.39 -11.17 -3.96
CA GLY A 89 -11.21 -11.23 -5.17
C GLY A 89 -12.62 -10.66 -5.02
N VAL A 90 -13.06 -10.34 -3.80
CA VAL A 90 -14.43 -9.86 -3.50
C VAL A 90 -14.49 -8.41 -3.06
N VAL A 91 -13.33 -7.75 -2.93
CA VAL A 91 -13.20 -6.31 -2.69
C VAL A 91 -12.96 -5.58 -4.02
N THR A 92 -13.49 -4.37 -4.13
CA THR A 92 -13.28 -3.57 -5.35
C THR A 92 -11.81 -3.11 -5.41
N PRO A 93 -11.07 -3.39 -6.50
CA PRO A 93 -9.69 -2.96 -6.63
C PRO A 93 -9.49 -1.46 -6.44
N GLY A 94 -8.48 -1.06 -5.66
CA GLY A 94 -8.15 0.33 -5.34
C GLY A 94 -9.14 1.03 -4.41
N SER A 95 -10.13 0.32 -3.87
CA SER A 95 -11.01 0.87 -2.83
C SER A 95 -10.32 0.87 -1.45
N PRO A 96 -10.80 1.67 -0.49
CA PRO A 96 -10.30 1.60 0.89
C PRO A 96 -10.34 0.18 1.47
N ALA A 97 -11.34 -0.62 1.14
CA ALA A 97 -11.40 -2.02 1.55
C ALA A 97 -10.28 -2.88 0.95
N ASP A 98 -9.98 -2.73 -0.35
CA ASP A 98 -8.86 -3.43 -1.01
C ASP A 98 -7.52 -3.03 -0.42
N ILE A 99 -7.30 -1.73 -0.17
CA ILE A 99 -6.07 -1.23 0.46
C ILE A 99 -5.93 -1.79 1.88
N ALA A 100 -7.02 -1.80 2.66
CA ALA A 100 -7.00 -2.34 4.02
C ALA A 100 -6.70 -3.84 4.05
N VAL A 101 -7.34 -4.64 3.19
CA VAL A 101 -7.09 -6.09 3.09
C VAL A 101 -5.63 -6.36 2.72
N ARG A 102 -5.11 -5.68 1.68
CA ARG A 102 -3.71 -5.83 1.27
C ARG A 102 -2.74 -5.41 2.36
N HIS A 103 -3.01 -4.30 3.05
CA HIS A 103 -2.20 -3.84 4.17
C HIS A 103 -2.14 -4.91 5.26
N GLN A 104 -3.29 -5.47 5.67
CA GLN A 104 -3.34 -6.50 6.71
C GLN A 104 -2.63 -7.79 6.29
N ILE A 105 -2.71 -8.18 5.01
CA ILE A 105 -1.95 -9.34 4.49
C ILE A 105 -0.46 -9.11 4.67
N THR A 106 0.05 -7.97 4.19
CA THR A 106 1.48 -7.67 4.31
C THR A 106 1.92 -7.57 5.76
N VAL A 107 1.10 -6.98 6.64
CA VAL A 107 1.38 -6.95 8.07
C VAL A 107 1.42 -8.37 8.66
N ALA A 108 0.49 -9.25 8.30
CA ALA A 108 0.47 -10.64 8.76
C ALA A 108 1.73 -11.40 8.30
N GLU A 109 2.14 -11.22 7.05
CA GLU A 109 3.36 -11.82 6.49
C GLU A 109 4.62 -11.30 7.21
N LEU A 110 4.76 -9.98 7.37
CA LEU A 110 5.89 -9.37 8.07
C LEU A 110 5.94 -9.74 9.56
N ARG A 111 4.78 -9.89 10.19
CA ARG A 111 4.68 -10.37 11.56
C ARG A 111 5.18 -11.79 11.72
N ALA A 112 4.85 -12.69 10.79
CA ALA A 112 5.34 -14.06 10.82
C ALA A 112 6.89 -14.10 10.78
N ILE A 113 7.50 -13.24 9.95
CA ILE A 113 8.96 -13.07 9.90
C ILE A 113 9.51 -12.60 11.26
N ALA A 114 8.86 -11.60 11.87
CA ALA A 114 9.28 -11.10 13.18
C ALA A 114 9.20 -12.17 14.29
N GLU A 115 8.13 -12.98 14.29
CA GLU A 115 7.95 -14.07 15.24
C GLU A 115 9.00 -15.18 15.04
N ASP A 116 9.33 -15.51 13.79
CA ASP A 116 10.39 -16.47 13.45
C ASP A 116 11.77 -15.97 13.88
N GLU A 117 12.09 -14.68 13.68
CA GLU A 117 13.33 -14.07 14.15
C GLU A 117 13.45 -14.12 15.68
N ILE A 118 12.38 -13.75 16.39
CA ILE A 118 12.33 -13.84 17.86
C ILE A 118 12.52 -15.30 18.31
N ALA A 119 11.84 -16.25 17.67
CA ALA A 119 11.96 -17.67 17.98
C ALA A 119 13.38 -18.21 17.71
N ALA A 120 14.02 -17.76 16.63
CA ALA A 120 15.40 -18.11 16.29
C ALA A 120 16.42 -17.53 17.29
N MET A 121 16.13 -16.35 17.87
CA MET A 121 16.92 -15.77 18.96
C MET A 121 16.74 -16.52 20.29
N ALA A 122 15.60 -17.19 20.48
CA ALA A 122 15.26 -17.92 21.69
C ALA A 122 15.90 -19.33 21.77
N THR A 123 17.21 -19.47 21.51
CA THR A 123 17.97 -20.58 22.11
C THR A 123 18.20 -20.29 23.59
N THR A 124 17.27 -20.80 24.43
CA THR A 124 17.24 -20.90 25.90
C THR A 124 16.13 -20.08 26.56
N SER A 125 14.87 -20.53 26.48
CA SER A 125 14.06 -20.89 27.67
C SER A 125 12.60 -21.21 27.33
N THR A 126 12.17 -22.35 27.87
CA THR A 126 10.87 -22.75 28.44
C THR A 126 9.59 -22.18 27.83
N MET A 127 8.86 -23.06 27.13
CA MET A 127 7.47 -22.84 26.73
C MET A 127 6.54 -22.69 27.94
N VAL A 128 5.66 -21.68 27.89
CA VAL A 128 4.43 -21.61 28.67
C VAL A 128 3.28 -21.72 27.68
N GLU A 129 2.54 -22.83 27.72
CA GLU A 129 1.29 -22.98 26.97
C GLU A 129 0.24 -22.00 27.49
N VAL A 130 -0.33 -21.20 26.58
CA VAL A 130 -1.54 -20.41 26.83
C VAL A 130 -2.71 -21.11 26.15
N GLY A 131 -3.69 -21.50 26.96
CA GLY A 131 -4.87 -22.26 26.54
C GLY A 131 -5.74 -21.50 25.53
N SER A 132 -6.03 -22.15 24.41
CA SER A 132 -7.04 -21.73 23.44
C SER A 132 -8.43 -21.88 24.05
N THR A 133 -9.21 -20.78 24.05
CA THR A 133 -10.63 -20.83 24.41
C THR A 133 -11.43 -20.51 23.15
N THR A 134 -12.09 -21.51 22.59
CA THR A 134 -13.02 -21.34 21.47
C THR A 134 -14.34 -20.80 22.01
N SER A 135 -14.72 -19.58 21.62
CA SER A 135 -16.01 -18.99 21.93
C SER A 135 -16.95 -19.10 20.73
N THR A 136 -18.00 -19.89 20.86
CA THR A 136 -19.15 -19.91 19.95
C THR A 136 -20.10 -18.76 20.31
N MET A 137 -20.41 -17.88 19.35
CA MET A 137 -21.49 -16.89 19.48
C MET A 137 -22.60 -17.15 18.46
N THR A 138 -23.84 -16.97 18.92
CA THR A 138 -25.08 -17.04 18.14
C THR A 138 -25.33 -15.68 17.47
N ALA A 139 -25.61 -15.68 16.17
CA ALA A 139 -25.85 -14.48 15.38
C ALA A 139 -27.11 -13.71 15.84
N PRO A 140 -27.08 -12.37 15.97
CA PRO A 140 -28.29 -11.56 16.05
C PRO A 140 -28.86 -11.31 14.66
N GLU A 141 -30.17 -11.51 14.52
CA GLU A 141 -30.93 -11.23 13.30
C GLU A 141 -31.23 -9.72 13.18
N THR A 142 -30.23 -8.90 12.83
CA THR A 142 -30.46 -7.60 12.16
C THR A 142 -29.23 -7.18 11.36
N THR A 143 -29.45 -6.88 10.09
CA THR A 143 -28.47 -6.71 9.00
C THR A 143 -27.65 -5.41 9.04
N SER A 144 -27.01 -5.05 10.15
CA SER A 144 -26.16 -3.83 10.15
C SER A 144 -24.94 -3.83 11.06
N MET A 145 -24.64 -4.93 11.75
CA MET A 145 -23.48 -5.01 12.64
C MET A 145 -22.95 -6.44 12.68
N VAL A 146 -21.69 -6.63 12.28
CA VAL A 146 -20.94 -7.86 12.52
C VAL A 146 -19.91 -7.53 13.60
N VAL A 147 -20.12 -8.06 14.80
CA VAL A 147 -19.18 -7.96 15.93
C VAL A 147 -18.26 -9.17 15.82
N GLU A 148 -16.96 -8.98 15.62
CA GLU A 148 -16.14 -10.13 15.20
C GLU A 148 -14.85 -10.36 15.99
N ARG A 149 -14.34 -9.40 16.77
CA ARG A 149 -13.12 -9.64 17.54
C ARG A 149 -13.17 -8.96 18.88
N CYS A 150 -13.22 -9.73 19.97
CA CYS A 150 -13.02 -9.20 21.32
C CYS A 150 -11.65 -9.66 21.81
N GLU A 151 -10.75 -8.71 22.09
CA GLU A 151 -9.52 -9.04 22.79
C GLU A 151 -9.83 -9.43 24.25
N SER A 152 -8.89 -10.09 24.91
CA SER A 152 -8.99 -10.48 26.34
C SER A 152 -9.24 -9.31 27.29
N THR A 153 -9.15 -8.08 26.78
CA THR A 153 -9.31 -6.78 27.44
C THR A 153 -10.71 -6.17 27.33
N ASN A 154 -11.73 -6.90 26.84
CA ASN A 154 -13.14 -6.44 26.66
C ASN A 154 -13.34 -5.33 25.61
N THR A 155 -12.35 -4.99 24.80
CA THR A 155 -12.53 -4.12 23.64
C THR A 155 -12.82 -4.98 22.42
N CYS A 156 -14.02 -4.84 21.85
CA CYS A 156 -14.39 -5.53 20.63
C CYS A 156 -14.24 -4.60 19.42
N THR A 157 -13.61 -5.09 18.35
CA THR A 157 -13.65 -4.46 17.03
C THR A 157 -14.97 -4.82 16.36
N VAL A 158 -15.71 -3.80 15.96
CA VAL A 158 -17.02 -3.89 15.32
C VAL A 158 -16.89 -3.42 13.87
N TYR A 159 -17.54 -4.16 12.95
CA TYR A 159 -17.64 -3.82 11.53
C TYR A 159 -19.11 -3.65 11.14
N ASP A 160 -19.50 -2.44 10.73
CA ASP A 160 -20.91 -2.03 10.83
C ASP A 160 -21.55 -1.68 9.47
N THR A 161 -20.97 -0.75 8.72
CA THR A 161 -21.64 -0.13 7.56
C THR A 161 -20.97 -0.50 6.24
N PRO A 162 -21.28 -1.64 5.61
CA PRO A 162 -20.68 -1.99 4.32
C PRO A 162 -21.24 -1.13 3.19
N VAL A 163 -20.37 -0.75 2.26
CA VAL A 163 -20.70 -0.08 1.00
C VAL A 163 -20.24 -0.97 -0.13
N PHE A 164 -21.15 -1.26 -1.07
CA PHE A 164 -20.86 -2.08 -2.25
C PHE A 164 -20.83 -1.22 -3.51
N ASP A 165 -20.06 -1.66 -4.51
CA ASP A 165 -20.16 -1.11 -5.87
C ASP A 165 -21.36 -1.68 -6.63
N ASN A 166 -21.51 -1.24 -7.88
CA ASN A 166 -22.60 -1.67 -8.77
C ASN A 166 -22.46 -3.14 -9.23
N GLU A 167 -21.30 -3.76 -9.02
CA GLU A 167 -20.99 -5.14 -9.40
C GLU A 167 -21.12 -6.10 -8.19
N GLY A 168 -21.40 -5.56 -7.00
CA GLY A 168 -21.55 -6.31 -5.75
C GLY A 168 -20.25 -6.47 -4.96
N GLY A 169 -19.14 -5.87 -5.41
CA GLY A 169 -17.86 -5.87 -4.70
C GLY A 169 -17.89 -4.93 -3.48
N LEU A 170 -17.22 -5.32 -2.39
CA LEU A 170 -17.12 -4.49 -1.20
C LEU A 170 -16.15 -3.32 -1.43
N ARG A 171 -16.63 -2.09 -1.25
CA ARG A 171 -15.88 -0.84 -1.44
C ARG A 171 -15.31 -0.27 -0.15
N SER A 172 -16.13 -0.18 0.89
CA SER A 172 -15.75 0.40 2.18
C SER A 172 -16.62 -0.18 3.28
N PHE A 173 -16.17 -0.02 4.52
CA PHE A 173 -16.92 -0.28 5.72
C PHE A 173 -16.43 0.61 6.86
N SER A 174 -17.12 0.58 8.00
CA SER A 174 -16.65 1.27 9.21
C SER A 174 -16.10 0.26 10.21
N VAL A 175 -15.03 0.65 10.91
CA VAL A 175 -14.44 -0.08 12.03
C VAL A 175 -14.65 0.74 13.29
N ASN A 176 -15.38 0.22 14.28
CA ASN A 176 -15.75 0.96 15.49
C ASN A 176 -16.39 2.33 15.17
N GLY A 177 -17.23 2.38 14.14
CA GLY A 177 -17.87 3.61 13.67
C GLY A 177 -16.96 4.56 12.87
N VAL A 178 -15.68 4.25 12.66
CA VAL A 178 -14.77 5.03 11.82
C VAL A 178 -14.77 4.48 10.40
N PRO A 179 -15.16 5.26 9.37
CA PRO A 179 -15.09 4.80 7.98
C PRO A 179 -13.66 4.45 7.57
N LEU A 180 -13.50 3.39 6.76
CA LEU A 180 -12.18 2.94 6.33
C LEU A 180 -11.38 4.04 5.66
N GLU A 181 -11.99 4.90 4.84
CA GLU A 181 -11.30 6.02 4.19
C GLU A 181 -10.67 7.03 5.17
N GLN A 182 -11.07 7.02 6.45
CA GLN A 182 -10.44 7.83 7.51
C GLN A 182 -9.40 7.04 8.30
N ALA A 183 -9.41 5.71 8.18
CA ALA A 183 -8.52 4.79 8.88
C ALA A 183 -7.46 4.17 7.97
N VAL A 184 -7.53 4.34 6.65
CA VAL A 184 -6.55 3.85 5.69
C VAL A 184 -6.35 4.84 4.55
N ILE A 185 -5.10 4.96 4.10
CA ILE A 185 -4.73 5.80 2.94
C ILE A 185 -3.69 5.09 2.07
N GLY A 186 -3.56 5.56 0.83
CA GLY A 186 -2.50 5.17 -0.10
C GLY A 186 -3.00 4.68 -1.45
N PRO A 187 -2.08 4.29 -2.35
CA PRO A 187 -0.63 4.47 -2.23
C PRO A 187 -0.22 5.94 -2.36
N GLY A 188 0.86 6.33 -1.69
CA GLY A 188 1.45 7.68 -1.75
C GLY A 188 2.22 7.96 -3.05
N PRO A 189 2.57 9.23 -3.32
CA PRO A 189 3.43 9.58 -4.44
C PRO A 189 4.85 9.00 -4.25
N LEU A 190 5.57 8.85 -5.37
CA LEU A 190 6.96 8.42 -5.35
C LEU A 190 7.87 9.57 -4.91
N SER A 191 8.69 9.32 -3.90
CA SER A 191 9.80 10.17 -3.47
C SER A 191 11.10 9.63 -4.06
N VAL A 192 11.91 10.49 -4.66
CA VAL A 192 13.17 10.11 -5.30
C VAL A 192 14.27 11.03 -4.81
N VAL A 193 15.29 10.45 -4.19
CA VAL A 193 16.48 11.15 -3.72
C VAL A 193 17.69 10.39 -4.24
N GLU A 194 18.50 11.05 -5.05
CA GLU A 194 19.62 10.44 -5.77
C GLU A 194 19.17 9.20 -6.55
N THR A 195 19.63 8.01 -6.15
CA THR A 195 19.33 6.73 -6.80
C THR A 195 18.38 5.85 -5.98
N VAL A 196 17.84 6.39 -4.89
CA VAL A 196 16.85 5.73 -4.04
C VAL A 196 15.46 6.26 -4.36
N GLN A 197 14.51 5.34 -4.50
CA GLN A 197 13.11 5.67 -4.66
C GLN A 197 12.32 5.03 -3.53
N ALA A 198 11.38 5.76 -2.94
CA ALA A 198 10.49 5.19 -1.94
C ALA A 198 9.09 5.78 -2.03
N ARG A 199 8.10 5.03 -1.56
CA ARG A 199 6.71 5.51 -1.42
C ARG A 199 6.00 4.77 -0.30
N VAL A 200 4.99 5.42 0.26
CA VAL A 200 3.99 4.73 1.07
C VAL A 200 3.17 3.82 0.16
N VAL A 201 3.13 2.53 0.47
CA VAL A 201 2.26 1.56 -0.21
C VAL A 201 0.85 1.68 0.37
N SER A 202 0.76 1.69 1.69
CA SER A 202 -0.48 1.89 2.43
C SER A 202 -0.15 2.35 3.85
N ALA A 203 -1.05 3.11 4.47
CA ALA A 203 -1.00 3.37 5.91
C ALA A 203 -2.36 3.10 6.52
N TYR A 204 -2.37 2.51 7.70
CA TYR A 204 -3.56 2.12 8.44
C TYR A 204 -3.48 2.59 9.89
N ARG A 205 -4.53 3.25 10.37
CA ARG A 205 -4.69 3.60 11.78
C ARG A 205 -5.65 2.61 12.42
N ALA A 206 -5.11 1.78 13.30
CA ALA A 206 -5.89 0.80 14.03
C ALA A 206 -6.83 1.46 15.05
N PRO A 207 -7.91 0.79 15.47
CA PRO A 207 -8.80 1.31 16.51
C PRO A 207 -8.12 1.54 17.86
N SER A 208 -6.97 0.91 18.10
CA SER A 208 -6.11 1.16 19.26
C SER A 208 -5.43 2.53 19.23
N GLY A 209 -5.51 3.25 18.12
CA GLY A 209 -4.81 4.50 17.84
C GLY A 209 -3.52 4.29 17.05
N VAL A 210 -2.87 3.13 17.17
CA VAL A 210 -1.59 2.82 16.51
C VAL A 210 -1.68 3.02 14.99
N THR A 211 -0.69 3.72 14.42
CA THR A 211 -0.59 3.95 12.98
C THR A 211 0.52 3.09 12.39
N ALA A 212 0.16 2.21 11.48
CA ALA A 212 1.06 1.34 10.73
C ALA A 212 1.23 1.89 9.30
N VAL A 213 2.47 2.11 8.87
CA VAL A 213 2.81 2.62 7.54
C VAL A 213 3.68 1.60 6.83
N LEU A 214 3.18 1.05 5.73
CA LEU A 214 3.94 0.19 4.85
C LEU A 214 4.63 1.04 3.78
N VAL A 215 5.95 0.96 3.73
CA VAL A 215 6.78 1.68 2.76
C VAL A 215 7.45 0.69 1.83
N SER A 216 7.46 0.99 0.54
CA SER A 216 8.28 0.29 -0.44
C SER A 216 9.46 1.18 -0.80
N VAL A 217 10.67 0.61 -0.76
CA VAL A 217 11.92 1.28 -1.10
C VAL A 217 12.59 0.49 -2.22
N THR A 218 13.15 1.20 -3.19
CA THR A 218 13.87 0.64 -4.33
C THR A 218 15.27 1.25 -4.41
N ALA A 219 16.25 0.36 -4.43
CA ALA A 219 17.66 0.64 -4.63
C ALA A 219 17.95 0.56 -6.13
N ALA A 220 18.14 1.68 -6.84
CA ALA A 220 18.28 1.62 -8.29
C ALA A 220 19.61 0.97 -8.74
N ASP A 221 20.73 1.43 -8.21
CA ASP A 221 22.08 1.08 -8.68
C ASP A 221 23.07 0.73 -7.56
N GLU A 222 22.83 1.18 -6.33
CA GLU A 222 23.62 0.86 -5.15
C GLU A 222 22.78 0.11 -4.13
N ALA A 223 23.40 -0.85 -3.43
CA ALA A 223 22.77 -1.43 -2.25
C ALA A 223 22.58 -0.37 -1.17
N LEU A 224 21.50 -0.48 -0.41
CA LEU A 224 21.18 0.44 0.67
C LEU A 224 20.80 -0.29 1.96
N THR A 225 20.91 0.44 3.06
CA THR A 225 20.40 0.06 4.37
C THR A 225 19.33 1.04 4.80
N ILE A 226 18.22 0.51 5.31
CA ILE A 226 17.07 1.28 5.80
C ILE A 226 17.17 1.38 7.32
N PHE A 227 17.14 2.59 7.85
CA PHE A 227 17.08 2.85 9.29
C PHE A 227 15.63 3.03 9.74
N GLY A 228 14.82 1.98 9.58
CA GLY A 228 13.39 2.02 9.87
C GLY A 228 13.07 2.46 11.29
N PHE A 229 13.89 2.06 12.28
CA PHE A 229 13.76 2.46 13.69
C PHE A 229 14.04 3.95 13.95
N ALA A 230 14.65 4.66 13.00
CA ALA A 230 14.91 6.09 13.07
C ALA A 230 13.85 6.90 12.33
N ALA A 231 12.88 6.24 11.68
CA ALA A 231 11.83 6.92 10.95
C ALA A 231 10.98 7.79 11.90
N ILE A 232 10.60 8.96 11.39
CA ILE A 232 9.75 9.91 12.09
C ILE A 232 8.51 10.23 11.27
N HIS A 233 7.40 10.42 11.94
CA HIS A 233 6.16 10.94 11.35
C HIS A 233 6.01 12.41 11.72
N ARG A 234 5.70 13.26 10.73
CA ARG A 234 5.50 14.72 10.86
C ARG A 234 4.04 15.05 10.51
N PRO A 235 3.13 15.10 11.50
CA PRO A 235 1.72 15.43 11.27
C PRO A 235 1.52 16.85 10.72
N LEU A 236 0.49 17.06 9.87
CA LEU A 236 0.16 18.38 9.31
C LEU A 236 -0.87 19.15 10.14
N THR A 237 -1.89 18.48 10.65
CA THR A 237 -3.08 19.15 11.23
C THR A 237 -2.93 19.59 12.67
N SER A 238 -1.79 19.31 13.31
CA SER A 238 -1.54 19.77 14.67
C SER A 238 -0.56 20.93 14.69
N ALA A 239 -1.03 22.10 15.10
CA ALA A 239 -0.21 23.30 15.18
C ALA A 239 0.99 23.21 16.16
N ASP A 240 1.09 22.15 16.97
CA ASP A 240 2.06 21.99 18.05
C ASP A 240 2.75 20.59 18.14
N LEU A 241 2.48 19.62 17.23
CA LEU A 241 3.11 18.30 17.39
C LEU A 241 4.56 18.30 16.90
N GLN A 242 5.43 17.86 17.81
CA GLN A 242 6.78 17.43 17.49
C GLN A 242 6.74 16.21 16.57
N PRO A 243 7.78 15.98 15.75
CA PRO A 243 7.93 14.73 15.03
C PRO A 243 7.81 13.54 15.98
N VAL A 244 7.03 12.54 15.57
CA VAL A 244 6.74 11.35 16.35
C VAL A 244 7.67 10.24 15.90
N GLN A 245 8.43 9.67 16.83
CA GLN A 245 9.31 8.55 16.53
C GLN A 245 8.52 7.26 16.34
N THR A 246 9.04 6.40 15.47
CA THR A 246 8.55 5.04 15.34
C THR A 246 8.72 4.24 16.64
N LEU A 247 7.75 3.37 16.93
CA LEU A 247 7.78 2.36 17.98
C LEU A 247 8.55 1.11 17.54
N GLY A 248 8.64 0.87 16.23
CA GLY A 248 9.27 -0.31 15.67
C GLY A 248 9.20 -0.38 14.16
N SER A 249 10.08 -1.17 13.57
CA SER A 249 10.12 -1.43 12.14
C SER A 249 10.42 -2.89 11.84
N TRP A 250 9.75 -3.45 10.83
CA TRP A 250 9.93 -4.85 10.40
C TRP A 250 9.96 -4.96 8.87
N GLY A 251 10.60 -6.01 8.34
CA GLY A 251 10.78 -6.22 6.91
C GLY A 251 12.19 -5.87 6.45
N ALA A 252 12.33 -5.37 5.23
CA ALA A 252 13.63 -5.13 4.62
C ALA A 252 14.41 -4.03 5.37
N ASP A 253 15.58 -4.39 5.89
CA ASP A 253 16.58 -3.48 6.45
C ASP A 253 17.77 -3.27 5.49
N GLN A 254 17.97 -4.20 4.55
CA GLN A 254 18.98 -4.14 3.50
C GLN A 254 18.35 -4.46 2.14
N ILE A 255 18.66 -3.65 1.13
CA ILE A 255 18.17 -3.84 -0.24
C ILE A 255 19.36 -3.83 -1.18
N ALA A 256 19.51 -4.90 -1.96
CA ALA A 256 20.55 -4.99 -2.97
C ALA A 256 20.29 -4.03 -4.15
N ALA A 257 21.35 -3.65 -4.86
CA ALA A 257 21.25 -2.84 -6.07
C ALA A 257 20.29 -3.48 -7.10
N GLY A 258 19.40 -2.67 -7.67
CA GLY A 258 18.38 -3.08 -8.62
C GLY A 258 17.22 -3.85 -8.00
N GLN A 259 17.06 -3.86 -6.67
CA GLN A 259 15.97 -4.54 -5.98
C GLN A 259 15.06 -3.56 -5.23
N SER A 260 13.89 -4.07 -4.85
CA SER A 260 12.93 -3.38 -3.98
C SER A 260 12.66 -4.21 -2.74
N GLY A 261 12.35 -3.54 -1.65
CA GLY A 261 11.97 -4.16 -0.39
C GLY A 261 10.87 -3.35 0.28
N GLU A 262 10.09 -4.00 1.13
CA GLU A 262 9.05 -3.35 1.92
C GLU A 262 9.42 -3.37 3.41
N THR A 263 9.11 -2.26 4.07
CA THR A 263 9.29 -2.10 5.51
C THR A 263 8.01 -1.57 6.13
N LEU A 264 7.58 -2.22 7.21
CA LEU A 264 6.48 -1.77 8.06
C LEU A 264 7.05 -0.87 9.14
N LEU A 265 6.53 0.35 9.24
CA LEU A 265 6.86 1.32 10.27
C LEU A 265 5.63 1.49 11.17
N VAL A 266 5.81 1.42 12.49
CA VAL A 266 4.70 1.54 13.45
C VAL A 266 4.90 2.76 14.32
N PHE A 267 3.95 3.68 14.30
CA PHE A 267 3.94 4.89 15.11
C PHE A 267 2.90 4.75 16.24
N PRO A 268 3.04 5.51 17.35
CA PRO A 268 1.99 5.61 18.35
C PRO A 268 0.74 6.30 17.75
N ASP A 269 -0.23 6.67 18.57
CA ASP A 269 -1.47 7.27 18.08
C ASP A 269 -1.24 8.60 17.34
N THR A 270 -1.18 8.53 16.01
CA THR A 270 -0.95 9.66 15.12
C THR A 270 -2.00 9.72 14.00
N PRO A 271 -2.36 10.93 13.54
CA PRO A 271 -3.24 11.08 12.38
C PRO A 271 -2.60 10.51 11.10
N LEU A 272 -3.44 10.11 10.14
CA LEU A 272 -2.99 9.69 8.79
C LEU A 272 -2.80 10.92 7.88
N ASP A 273 -1.97 11.87 8.31
CA ASP A 273 -1.65 13.07 7.54
C ASP A 273 -0.15 13.40 7.60
N GLY A 274 0.32 14.30 6.73
CA GLY A 274 1.71 14.73 6.70
C GLY A 274 2.68 13.73 6.11
N ASP A 275 3.92 13.70 6.59
CA ASP A 275 4.98 12.93 5.96
C ASP A 275 5.64 11.96 6.93
N VAL A 276 6.06 10.81 6.41
CA VAL A 276 7.06 9.96 7.06
C VAL A 276 8.43 10.31 6.48
N VAL A 277 9.39 10.63 7.33
CA VAL A 277 10.79 10.77 6.94
C VAL A 277 11.48 9.44 7.20
N LEU A 278 12.03 8.86 6.14
CA LEU A 278 12.78 7.61 6.19
C LEU A 278 14.24 7.87 5.87
N THR A 279 15.12 7.52 6.81
CA THR A 279 16.57 7.60 6.61
C THR A 279 17.09 6.31 5.98
N VAL A 280 17.88 6.47 4.92
CA VAL A 280 18.60 5.37 4.26
C VAL A 280 20.07 5.73 4.06
N VAL A 281 20.91 4.70 3.97
CA VAL A 281 22.35 4.81 3.72
C VAL A 281 22.72 3.97 2.52
N THR A 282 23.50 4.54 1.62
CA THR A 282 24.13 3.85 0.49
C THR A 282 25.64 3.80 0.69
N SER A 283 26.37 3.24 -0.28
CA SER A 283 27.84 3.28 -0.25
C SER A 283 28.40 4.67 -0.51
N SER A 284 27.65 5.52 -1.21
CA SER A 284 28.02 6.88 -1.60
C SER A 284 27.46 7.98 -0.67
N SER A 285 26.38 7.70 0.08
CA SER A 285 25.68 8.69 0.91
C SER A 285 25.29 8.09 2.27
N ILE A 286 25.63 8.79 3.36
CA ILE A 286 25.43 8.30 4.75
C ILE A 286 24.20 8.85 5.46
N ASP A 287 23.39 9.67 4.79
CA ASP A 287 22.23 10.33 5.39
C ASP A 287 21.22 10.81 4.33
N LEU A 288 20.64 9.88 3.59
CA LEU A 288 19.58 10.20 2.64
C LEU A 288 18.24 10.15 3.36
N GLU A 289 17.58 11.30 3.45
CA GLU A 289 16.23 11.41 3.99
C GLU A 289 15.21 11.43 2.84
N LEU A 290 14.34 10.43 2.81
CA LEU A 290 13.19 10.41 1.92
C LEU A 290 11.96 10.92 2.66
N GLU A 291 11.38 12.02 2.18
CA GLU A 291 10.10 12.51 2.65
C GLU A 291 8.98 11.79 1.89
N LEU A 292 8.14 11.06 2.62
CA LEU A 292 7.10 10.19 2.09
C LEU A 292 5.73 10.74 2.49
N ALA A 293 5.07 11.40 1.54
CA ALA A 293 3.77 12.00 1.79
C ALA A 293 2.69 10.94 2.01
N LEU A 294 1.93 11.11 3.09
CA LEU A 294 0.67 10.45 3.35
C LEU A 294 -0.42 11.22 2.58
N ILE A 295 -1.04 10.59 1.60
CA ILE A 295 -2.15 11.23 0.87
C ILE A 295 -3.35 11.30 1.81
N THR A 296 -3.66 12.52 2.26
CA THR A 296 -4.96 12.79 2.87
C THR A 296 -6.03 12.74 1.77
N PRO A 297 -7.14 12.01 1.95
CA PRO A 297 -8.23 11.96 0.98
C PRO A 297 -8.85 13.33 0.68
#